data_AF-A0A536DDS1-F1
#
_entry.id   AF-A0A536DDS1-F1
#
_cell.length_a   1.000
_cell.length_b   1.000
_cell.length_c   1.000
_cell.angle_alpha   90.00
_cell.angle_beta   90.00
_cell.angle_gamma   90.00
#
_symmetry.space_group_name_H-M   'P 1'
#
loop_
_entity.id
_entity.type
_entity.pdbx_description
1 polymer ?
#
loop_
_entity_poly.entity_id
_entity_poly.type
_entity_poly.pdbx_seq_one_letter_code
_entity_poly.pdbx_strand_id
1 'polypeptide(L)'
;MSARASVGLAGLHSSLRRRPRAAALGHRFRVAGPVSARRAGVCSPGARGRARPARRAHLRQPAALQVPAASRIRGRLRRRQAQRLDALRAGLRRPVSRRPEPAVSDRPSDERGLRRADGDRVGLIAALLTAITYLLARDAHFGVNDALVTLLATLGLVFCVRVAQGGSRGDYFMAGTLAGLAFAAKYHGIALLAPLVLAHVSRSAPRRARDLALAVGACLAAAVVGFPSLVTESGRVLQDIYLHLYLAAVGGYDGLDPAGGYVFYARTLVTGLGWLLLAASVAGVVLSIRRRDWSSIVVVSLPAVLLAVLGAQQLYFARFLLPALPALLVEAALALETLAGVRPAAGLAAALLVGAPSLVDTLRFDVLLSREDTRTLARSWIESNLPPLAIVAVDSAPLGPSLSSQSSRQVLVANEWSLFDLTADDYRARGVEYVVASSFTSEVRAVDPTREARRQAFYAALPREASVTAQFRPYPGDQPPPFVYDQIYAPFNALDQLERPGPTITVYRLNARPGTPP
;
A
#
# COMPACT_ATOMS: atom_id res chain seq x y z
N MET A 1 36.23 -60.28 23.00
CA MET A 1 35.32 -60.24 21.83
C MET A 1 35.54 -58.90 21.12
N SER A 2 36.68 -58.80 20.44
CA SER A 2 36.85 -58.59 18.98
C SER A 2 36.51 -57.16 18.54
N ALA A 3 37.47 -56.22 18.44
CA ALA A 3 38.53 -56.10 17.40
C ALA A 3 37.94 -55.80 16.01
N ARG A 4 38.36 -54.77 15.25
CA ARG A 4 39.71 -54.41 14.80
C ARG A 4 39.76 -52.90 14.44
N ALA A 5 40.77 -52.13 14.89
CA ALA A 5 42.10 -51.92 14.27
C ALA A 5 42.04 -50.92 13.09
N SER A 6 42.95 -49.97 12.87
CA SER A 6 44.26 -49.65 13.45
C SER A 6 44.89 -48.51 12.62
N VAL A 7 45.72 -47.68 13.28
CA VAL A 7 46.93 -47.00 12.73
C VAL A 7 46.69 -45.86 11.72
N GLY A 8 47.34 -44.69 11.77
CA GLY A 8 48.46 -44.20 12.56
C GLY A 8 49.29 -43.21 11.71
N LEU A 9 50.06 -42.37 12.41
CA LEU A 9 51.13 -41.45 11.96
C LEU A 9 50.71 -40.15 11.26
N ALA A 10 51.37 -39.00 11.44
CA ALA A 10 52.36 -38.50 12.41
C ALA A 10 52.70 -37.07 11.96
N GLY A 11 53.07 -36.20 12.90
CA GLY A 11 54.15 -35.25 12.66
C GLY A 11 53.80 -33.77 12.42
N LEU A 12 53.95 -32.99 13.50
CA LEU A 12 54.89 -31.86 13.59
C LEU A 12 54.71 -30.66 12.64
N HIS A 13 54.29 -29.49 13.16
CA HIS A 13 55.21 -28.42 13.59
C HIS A 13 54.50 -27.09 13.94
N SER A 14 54.76 -26.63 15.16
CA SER A 14 54.97 -25.25 15.63
C SER A 14 54.26 -24.05 14.98
N SER A 15 53.41 -23.42 15.82
CA SER A 15 53.49 -22.01 16.24
C SER A 15 54.27 -21.00 15.36
N LEU A 16 53.55 -20.01 14.83
CA LEU A 16 53.84 -18.56 14.87
C LEU A 16 53.06 -17.87 13.75
N ARG A 17 52.30 -16.82 14.09
CA ARG A 17 52.32 -15.45 13.50
C ARG A 17 50.94 -14.78 13.42
N ARG A 18 50.86 -13.71 14.23
CA ARG A 18 50.51 -12.34 13.85
C ARG A 18 49.07 -12.04 13.41
N ARG A 19 48.37 -11.33 14.30
CA ARG A 19 47.31 -10.35 13.99
C ARG A 19 47.79 -9.33 12.94
N PRO A 20 46.95 -8.91 11.97
CA PRO A 20 47.15 -7.66 11.28
C PRO A 20 46.38 -6.52 11.97
N ARG A 21 47.09 -5.39 12.04
CA ARG A 21 46.67 -4.09 12.56
C ARG A 21 45.62 -3.45 11.65
N ALA A 22 44.62 -2.82 12.27
CA ALA A 22 43.76 -1.85 11.63
C ALA A 22 44.58 -0.61 11.22
N ALA A 23 44.57 -0.28 9.94
CA ALA A 23 45.11 0.97 9.42
C ALA A 23 44.01 2.05 9.49
N ALA A 24 44.27 3.05 10.32
CA ALA A 24 43.48 4.27 10.42
C ALA A 24 43.72 5.14 9.17
N LEU A 25 42.66 5.43 8.42
CA LEU A 25 42.61 6.56 7.49
C LEU A 25 41.74 7.63 8.14
N GLY A 26 42.42 8.69 8.61
CA GLY A 26 41.78 9.84 9.22
C GLY A 26 41.07 10.70 8.19
N HIS A 27 39.75 10.73 8.24
CA HIS A 27 38.96 11.87 7.79
C HIS A 27 38.40 12.58 9.01
N ARG A 28 38.91 13.80 9.26
CA ARG A 28 38.38 14.73 10.26
C ARG A 28 36.96 15.15 9.86
N PHE A 29 35.95 14.48 10.40
CA PHE A 29 34.60 15.03 10.45
C PHE A 29 34.44 15.86 11.73
N ARG A 30 34.31 17.18 11.56
CA ARG A 30 33.82 18.07 12.62
C ARG A 30 32.34 17.77 12.83
N VAL A 31 32.02 17.16 13.97
CA VAL A 31 30.65 17.11 14.50
C VAL A 31 30.30 18.53 14.94
N ALA A 32 29.45 19.21 14.19
CA ALA A 32 28.79 20.42 14.67
C ALA A 32 27.69 19.98 15.64
N GLY A 33 27.82 20.36 16.91
CA GLY A 33 26.80 20.13 17.93
C GLY A 33 25.49 20.86 17.60
N PRO A 34 24.37 20.45 18.23
CA PRO A 34 23.07 21.04 17.97
C PRO A 34 23.07 22.53 18.36
N VAL A 35 22.77 23.38 17.38
CA VAL A 35 22.56 24.81 17.59
C VAL A 35 21.27 24.99 18.38
N SER A 36 21.42 25.57 19.57
CA SER A 36 20.35 26.06 20.43
C SER A 36 19.44 27.04 19.68
N ALA A 37 18.17 26.66 19.48
CA ALA A 37 17.14 27.61 19.07
C ALA A 37 16.86 28.57 20.22
N ARG A 38 17.32 29.81 20.08
CA ARG A 38 17.02 30.92 20.99
C ARG A 38 15.53 31.25 20.94
N ARG A 39 14.97 31.44 22.14
CA ARG A 39 13.69 32.05 22.48
C ARG A 39 13.26 33.14 21.49
N ALA A 40 12.10 32.98 20.87
CA ALA A 40 11.30 34.08 20.35
C ALA A 40 10.25 34.44 21.40
N GLY A 41 10.27 35.71 21.80
CA GLY A 41 9.52 36.25 22.94
C GLY A 41 8.02 36.29 22.73
N VAL A 42 7.34 36.04 23.84
CA VAL A 42 5.93 36.34 24.11
C VAL A 42 5.73 37.86 24.06
N CYS A 43 4.70 38.33 23.35
CA CYS A 43 4.16 39.68 23.53
C CYS A 43 2.64 39.61 23.64
N SER A 44 2.15 40.00 24.81
CA SER A 44 0.75 40.15 25.20
C SER A 44 0.05 41.31 24.47
N PRO A 45 -1.28 41.28 24.27
CA PRO A 45 -2.02 42.43 23.79
C PRO A 45 -2.68 43.19 24.97
N GLY A 46 -2.46 44.50 25.03
CA GLY A 46 -3.23 45.39 25.89
C GLY A 46 -2.79 46.85 25.81
N ALA A 47 -3.55 47.68 25.10
CA ALA A 47 -3.96 49.03 25.53
C ALA A 47 -4.68 49.79 24.39
N ARG A 48 -5.78 50.43 24.76
CA ARG A 48 -6.65 51.29 23.93
C ARG A 48 -6.03 52.69 23.76
N GLY A 49 -6.29 53.37 22.64
CA GLY A 49 -5.96 54.80 22.50
C GLY A 49 -6.34 55.47 21.18
N ARG A 50 -7.60 55.97 21.12
CA ARG A 50 -8.16 57.16 20.44
C ARG A 50 -7.68 57.65 19.04
N ALA A 51 -8.69 58.02 18.24
CA ALA A 51 -8.68 58.51 16.86
C ALA A 51 -8.34 60.00 16.67
N ARG A 52 -7.86 60.39 15.45
CA ARG A 52 -8.39 61.45 14.54
C ARG A 52 -7.48 61.70 13.30
N PRO A 53 -7.92 62.40 12.21
CA PRO A 53 -7.97 61.79 10.86
C PRO A 53 -7.21 62.52 9.71
N ALA A 54 -7.23 61.86 8.55
CA ALA A 54 -7.26 62.35 7.16
C ALA A 54 -6.06 63.13 6.56
N ARG A 55 -5.53 62.62 5.43
CA ARG A 55 -5.09 63.42 4.27
C ARG A 55 -5.21 62.62 2.96
N ARG A 56 -5.96 63.16 2.00
CA ARG A 56 -6.05 62.74 0.59
C ARG A 56 -4.81 63.24 -0.18
N ALA A 57 -4.32 62.46 -1.15
CA ALA A 57 -3.63 62.98 -2.32
C ALA A 57 -3.87 62.07 -3.55
N HIS A 58 -4.26 62.73 -4.63
CA HIS A 58 -4.65 62.29 -5.97
C HIS A 58 -3.46 61.81 -6.83
N LEU A 59 -3.61 60.84 -7.76
CA LEU A 59 -3.66 60.95 -9.26
C LEU A 59 -2.81 59.76 -9.81
N ARG A 60 -3.08 58.98 -10.86
CA ARG A 60 -3.55 59.21 -12.25
C ARG A 60 -3.96 57.87 -12.90
N GLN A 61 -5.00 57.88 -13.73
CA GLN A 61 -5.22 56.88 -14.80
C GLN A 61 -4.50 57.31 -16.08
N PRO A 62 -4.25 56.39 -17.03
CA PRO A 62 -4.47 56.75 -18.43
C PRO A 62 -5.21 55.68 -19.28
N ALA A 63 -6.08 56.23 -20.13
CA ALA A 63 -6.36 55.93 -21.54
C ALA A 63 -7.01 54.58 -21.96
N ALA A 64 -8.25 54.72 -22.45
CA ALA A 64 -8.97 53.76 -23.28
C ALA A 64 -8.43 53.76 -24.72
N LEU A 65 -8.17 52.56 -25.26
CA LEU A 65 -7.89 52.30 -26.67
C LEU A 65 -9.02 51.45 -27.24
N GLN A 66 -9.75 52.01 -28.21
CA GLN A 66 -10.78 51.34 -29.00
C GLN A 66 -10.14 50.29 -29.93
N VAL A 67 -10.68 49.07 -29.96
CA VAL A 67 -10.33 48.01 -30.93
C VAL A 67 -11.60 47.57 -31.67
N PRO A 68 -11.63 47.51 -33.02
CA PRO A 68 -12.81 47.07 -33.75
C PRO A 68 -12.92 45.54 -33.92
N ALA A 69 -14.17 45.07 -33.90
CA ALA A 69 -14.70 43.88 -34.60
C ALA A 69 -14.30 42.45 -34.14
N ALA A 70 -14.82 42.03 -32.99
CA ALA A 70 -14.85 40.61 -32.56
C ALA A 70 -15.80 39.69 -33.40
N SER A 71 -16.58 40.24 -34.34
CA SER A 71 -17.56 39.49 -35.15
C SER A 71 -16.97 38.79 -36.38
N ARG A 72 -15.86 39.28 -36.95
CA ARG A 72 -15.23 38.69 -38.15
C ARG A 72 -14.35 37.46 -37.86
N ILE A 73 -13.84 37.33 -36.64
CA ILE A 73 -12.97 36.21 -36.23
C ILE A 73 -13.79 34.96 -35.92
N ARG A 74 -14.97 35.10 -35.28
CA ARG A 74 -15.89 33.96 -35.00
C ARG A 74 -16.45 33.32 -36.28
N GLY A 75 -16.69 34.10 -37.34
CA GLY A 75 -17.15 33.58 -38.63
C GLY A 75 -16.11 32.75 -39.39
N ARG A 76 -14.82 33.14 -39.33
CA ARG A 76 -13.72 32.42 -39.99
C ARG A 76 -13.36 31.10 -39.28
N LEU A 77 -13.48 31.07 -37.94
CA LEU A 77 -13.26 29.84 -37.16
C LEU A 77 -14.35 28.79 -37.40
N ARG A 78 -15.63 29.17 -37.48
CA ARG A 78 -16.72 28.23 -37.80
C ARG A 78 -16.62 27.63 -39.21
N ARG A 79 -16.22 28.41 -40.22
CA ARG A 79 -16.02 27.90 -41.59
C ARG A 79 -14.83 26.93 -41.70
N ARG A 80 -13.73 27.18 -40.99
CA ARG A 80 -12.58 26.25 -40.96
C ARG A 80 -12.88 24.95 -40.20
N GLN A 81 -13.76 24.99 -39.20
CA GLN A 81 -14.18 23.81 -38.45
C GLN A 81 -15.16 22.94 -39.26
N ALA A 82 -16.08 23.56 -40.00
CA ALA A 82 -16.98 22.85 -40.92
C ALA A 82 -16.23 22.17 -42.08
N GLN A 83 -15.27 22.88 -42.71
CA GLN A 83 -14.45 22.31 -43.79
C GLN A 83 -13.54 21.15 -43.33
N ARG A 84 -13.08 21.15 -42.07
CA ARG A 84 -12.33 20.03 -41.48
C ARG A 84 -13.21 18.81 -41.21
N LEU A 85 -14.48 19.02 -40.83
CA LEU A 85 -15.44 17.94 -40.59
C LEU A 85 -15.91 17.30 -41.91
N ASP A 86 -16.08 18.07 -42.98
CA ASP A 86 -16.41 17.55 -44.30
C ASP A 86 -15.24 16.79 -44.95
N ALA A 87 -14.00 17.25 -44.74
CA ALA A 87 -12.80 16.51 -45.15
C ALA A 87 -12.63 15.17 -44.39
N LEU A 88 -13.02 15.12 -43.11
CA LEU A 88 -13.05 13.88 -42.32
C LEU A 88 -14.15 12.92 -42.77
N ARG A 89 -15.32 13.43 -43.18
CA ARG A 89 -16.41 12.62 -43.76
C ARG A 89 -16.10 12.11 -45.17
N ALA A 90 -15.37 12.89 -45.98
CA ALA A 90 -14.91 12.47 -47.31
C ALA A 90 -13.79 11.41 -47.26
N GLY A 91 -12.96 11.42 -46.20
CA GLY A 91 -11.93 10.40 -45.97
C GLY A 91 -12.47 9.03 -45.57
N LEU A 92 -13.71 8.96 -45.07
CA LEU A 92 -14.37 7.73 -44.61
C LEU A 92 -15.09 6.94 -45.73
N ARG A 93 -15.07 7.40 -46.99
CA ARG A 93 -15.74 6.77 -48.14
C ARG A 93 -14.82 6.42 -49.31
N ARG A 94 -13.54 6.12 -49.07
CA ARG A 94 -12.67 5.53 -50.11
C ARG A 94 -12.57 4.01 -49.91
N PRO A 95 -12.93 3.18 -50.90
CA PRO A 95 -12.61 1.76 -50.85
C PRO A 95 -11.09 1.63 -50.91
N VAL A 96 -10.52 1.01 -49.88
CA VAL A 96 -9.11 0.60 -49.87
C VAL A 96 -8.99 -0.54 -50.89
N SER A 97 -8.40 -0.24 -52.06
CA SER A 97 -7.97 -1.27 -52.99
C SER A 97 -6.86 -2.09 -52.31
N ARG A 98 -7.20 -3.30 -51.85
CA ARG A 98 -6.24 -4.27 -51.31
C ARG A 98 -5.22 -4.61 -52.40
N ARG A 99 -3.94 -4.34 -52.14
CA ARG A 99 -2.85 -5.05 -52.84
C ARG A 99 -2.94 -6.53 -52.44
N PRO A 100 -2.69 -7.49 -53.35
CA PRO A 100 -2.72 -8.89 -53.01
C PRO A 100 -1.56 -9.21 -52.06
N GLU A 101 -1.88 -9.57 -50.82
CA GLU A 101 -0.94 -10.23 -49.91
C GLU A 101 -0.63 -11.62 -50.46
N PRO A 102 0.62 -12.10 -50.36
CA PRO A 102 0.94 -13.48 -50.69
C PRO A 102 0.19 -14.41 -49.73
N ALA A 103 -0.45 -15.44 -50.29
CA ALA A 103 -1.32 -16.38 -49.60
C ALA A 103 -0.70 -16.92 -48.29
N VAL A 104 -1.22 -16.43 -47.17
CA VAL A 104 -1.05 -17.06 -45.85
C VAL A 104 -2.28 -17.93 -45.64
N SER A 105 -2.03 -19.20 -45.32
CA SER A 105 -3.03 -20.26 -45.26
C SER A 105 -4.30 -19.89 -44.48
N ASP A 106 -5.43 -20.24 -45.07
CA ASP A 106 -6.77 -20.16 -44.48
C ASP A 106 -6.81 -20.89 -43.14
N ARG A 107 -6.82 -20.12 -42.04
CA ARG A 107 -7.46 -20.56 -40.79
C ARG A 107 -8.90 -20.07 -40.80
N PRO A 108 -9.89 -20.91 -40.46
CA PRO A 108 -11.30 -20.57 -40.57
C PRO A 108 -11.62 -19.29 -39.79
N SER A 109 -12.42 -18.41 -40.38
CA SER A 109 -12.96 -17.19 -39.75
C SER A 109 -13.65 -17.47 -38.41
N ASP A 110 -14.23 -18.65 -38.23
CA ASP A 110 -14.94 -19.06 -37.02
C ASP A 110 -14.01 -19.22 -35.80
N GLU A 111 -12.81 -19.77 -35.95
CA GLU A 111 -11.89 -19.95 -34.82
C GLU A 111 -11.41 -18.62 -34.23
N ARG A 112 -11.28 -17.59 -35.08
CA ARG A 112 -10.95 -16.23 -34.63
C ARG A 112 -12.13 -15.56 -33.92
N GLY A 113 -13.36 -15.86 -34.33
CA GLY A 113 -14.59 -15.43 -33.66
C GLY A 113 -14.72 -16.04 -32.27
N LEU A 114 -14.56 -17.37 -32.15
CA LEU A 114 -14.62 -18.07 -30.87
C LEU A 114 -13.55 -17.59 -29.89
N ARG A 115 -12.28 -17.49 -30.31
CA ARG A 115 -11.19 -17.01 -29.44
C ARG A 115 -11.41 -15.59 -28.92
N ARG A 116 -12.06 -14.72 -29.71
CA ARG A 116 -12.43 -13.38 -29.26
C ARG A 116 -13.56 -13.43 -28.24
N ALA A 117 -14.60 -14.23 -28.50
CA ALA A 117 -15.71 -14.41 -27.56
C ALA A 117 -15.25 -14.99 -26.21
N ASP A 118 -14.34 -15.96 -26.23
CA ASP A 118 -13.74 -16.52 -25.01
C ASP A 118 -12.94 -15.44 -24.26
N GLY A 119 -12.12 -14.66 -24.97
CA GLY A 119 -11.39 -13.53 -24.39
C GLY A 119 -12.28 -12.45 -23.77
N ASP A 120 -13.37 -12.08 -24.44
CA ASP A 120 -14.34 -11.10 -23.94
C ASP A 120 -15.02 -11.61 -22.65
N ARG A 121 -15.34 -12.91 -22.57
CA ARG A 121 -15.90 -13.54 -21.37
C ARG A 121 -14.92 -13.56 -20.22
N VAL A 122 -13.66 -13.94 -20.45
CA VAL A 122 -12.60 -13.88 -19.41
C VAL A 122 -12.49 -12.46 -18.87
N GLY A 123 -12.48 -11.46 -19.76
CA GLY A 123 -12.42 -10.05 -19.37
C GLY A 123 -13.60 -9.63 -18.48
N LEU A 124 -14.83 -10.01 -18.84
CA LEU A 124 -16.03 -9.71 -18.04
C LEU A 124 -16.02 -10.40 -16.67
N ILE A 125 -15.63 -11.68 -16.62
CA ILE A 125 -15.54 -12.42 -15.35
C ILE A 125 -14.45 -11.81 -14.46
N ALA A 126 -13.26 -11.53 -15.01
CA ALA A 126 -12.18 -10.91 -14.25
C ALA A 126 -12.57 -9.52 -13.73
N ALA A 127 -13.27 -8.71 -14.52
CA ALA A 127 -13.76 -7.40 -14.11
C ALA A 127 -14.80 -7.51 -12.98
N LEU A 128 -15.75 -8.44 -13.08
CA LEU A 128 -16.72 -8.71 -12.01
C LEU A 128 -16.01 -9.12 -10.72
N LEU A 129 -15.09 -10.10 -10.80
CA LEU A 129 -14.33 -10.58 -9.64
C LEU A 129 -13.49 -9.46 -9.01
N THR A 130 -12.87 -8.61 -9.83
CA THR A 130 -12.09 -7.43 -9.37
C THR A 130 -12.98 -6.46 -8.60
N ALA A 131 -14.19 -6.20 -9.08
CA ALA A 131 -15.13 -5.28 -8.45
C ALA A 131 -15.63 -5.74 -7.06
N ILE A 132 -15.68 -7.06 -6.83
CA ILE A 132 -16.21 -7.65 -5.58
C ILE A 132 -15.12 -8.21 -4.65
N THR A 133 -13.86 -8.11 -5.04
CA THR A 133 -12.75 -8.66 -4.25
C THR A 133 -12.49 -7.78 -3.03
N TYR A 134 -12.66 -8.34 -1.84
CA TYR A 134 -12.56 -7.66 -0.56
C TYR A 134 -11.27 -6.86 -0.39
N LEU A 135 -10.10 -7.46 -0.65
CA LEU A 135 -8.84 -6.74 -0.43
C LEU A 135 -8.66 -5.55 -1.37
N LEU A 136 -9.18 -5.62 -2.61
CA LEU A 136 -9.18 -4.48 -3.53
C LEU A 136 -10.18 -3.41 -3.10
N ALA A 137 -11.39 -3.81 -2.70
CA ALA A 137 -12.43 -2.88 -2.25
C ALA A 137 -12.04 -2.16 -0.96
N ARG A 138 -11.49 -2.89 0.02
CA ARG A 138 -10.94 -2.34 1.26
C ARG A 138 -9.89 -1.29 0.97
N ASP A 139 -8.87 -1.63 0.19
CA ASP A 139 -7.75 -0.74 -0.03
C ASP A 139 -8.09 0.46 -0.94
N ALA A 140 -9.18 0.38 -1.72
CA ALA A 140 -9.71 1.51 -2.48
C ALA A 140 -10.29 2.64 -1.61
N HIS A 141 -10.56 2.39 -0.32
CA HIS A 141 -11.04 3.41 0.63
C HIS A 141 -9.92 4.32 1.16
N PHE A 142 -8.65 4.01 0.89
CA PHE A 142 -7.52 4.79 1.40
C PHE A 142 -6.86 5.62 0.31
N GLY A 143 -6.59 6.89 0.62
CA GLY A 143 -5.80 7.79 -0.22
C GLY A 143 -4.29 7.48 -0.19
N VAL A 144 -3.90 6.25 -0.52
CA VAL A 144 -2.52 5.76 -0.51
C VAL A 144 -2.04 5.34 -1.91
N ASN A 145 -0.75 5.08 -2.06
CA ASN A 145 -0.12 4.77 -3.34
C ASN A 145 -0.36 3.33 -3.85
N ASP A 146 -0.90 2.44 -3.02
CA ASP A 146 -1.12 1.02 -3.36
C ASP A 146 -2.12 0.82 -4.51
N ALA A 147 -3.21 1.60 -4.55
CA ALA A 147 -4.17 1.55 -5.64
C ALA A 147 -3.56 2.01 -6.98
N LEU A 148 -2.75 3.06 -6.95
CA LEU A 148 -2.08 3.60 -8.14
C LEU A 148 -1.07 2.61 -8.72
N VAL A 149 -0.20 2.02 -7.88
CA VAL A 149 0.76 1.01 -8.35
C VAL A 149 0.04 -0.24 -8.89
N THR A 150 -1.08 -0.64 -8.30
CA THR A 150 -1.92 -1.75 -8.79
C THR A 150 -2.48 -1.47 -10.18
N LEU A 151 -3.01 -0.27 -10.42
CA LEU A 151 -3.47 0.15 -11.74
C LEU A 151 -2.34 0.14 -12.77
N LEU A 152 -1.20 0.76 -12.44
CA LEU A 152 -0.06 0.87 -13.35
C LEU A 152 0.54 -0.51 -13.68
N ALA A 153 0.64 -1.40 -12.69
CA ALA A 153 1.09 -2.77 -12.88
C ALA A 153 0.12 -3.57 -13.77
N THR A 154 -1.19 -3.41 -13.56
CA THR A 154 -2.23 -4.07 -14.38
C THR A 154 -2.18 -3.61 -15.83
N LEU A 155 -2.09 -2.30 -16.07
CA LEU A 155 -1.93 -1.75 -17.42
C LEU A 155 -0.61 -2.21 -18.05
N GLY A 156 0.47 -2.26 -17.27
CA GLY A 156 1.77 -2.72 -17.72
C GLY A 156 1.76 -4.19 -18.15
N LEU A 157 1.03 -5.04 -17.42
CA LEU A 157 0.82 -6.45 -17.78
C LEU A 157 0.13 -6.60 -19.13
N VAL A 158 -0.83 -5.74 -19.48
CA VAL A 158 -1.46 -5.74 -20.80
C VAL A 158 -0.40 -5.60 -21.91
N PHE A 159 0.56 -4.69 -21.74
CA PHE A 159 1.64 -4.52 -22.72
C PHE A 159 2.68 -5.65 -22.66
N CYS A 160 2.94 -6.23 -21.50
CA CYS A 160 3.79 -7.43 -21.39
C CYS A 160 3.19 -8.60 -22.18
N VAL A 161 1.86 -8.82 -22.06
CA VAL A 161 1.15 -9.84 -22.85
C VAL A 161 1.22 -9.53 -24.34
N ARG A 162 1.01 -8.28 -24.76
CA ARG A 162 1.17 -7.89 -26.18
C ARG A 162 2.58 -8.15 -26.69
N VAL A 163 3.60 -7.88 -25.89
CA VAL A 163 5.00 -8.19 -26.23
C VAL A 163 5.19 -9.70 -26.44
N ALA A 164 4.66 -10.53 -25.54
CA ALA A 164 4.71 -12.00 -25.65
C ALA A 164 4.00 -12.51 -26.92
N GLN A 165 2.92 -11.84 -27.33
CA GLN A 165 2.13 -12.15 -28.53
C GLN A 165 2.72 -11.57 -29.84
N GLY A 166 3.98 -11.11 -29.82
CA GLY A 166 4.66 -10.61 -31.01
C GLY A 166 4.56 -9.10 -31.21
N GLY A 167 4.21 -8.35 -30.18
CA GLY A 167 3.99 -6.90 -30.17
C GLY A 167 5.13 -6.05 -30.74
N SER A 168 4.79 -4.79 -30.98
CA SER A 168 5.63 -3.77 -31.61
C SER A 168 6.63 -3.13 -30.65
N ARG A 169 7.50 -2.26 -31.17
CA ARG A 169 8.41 -1.43 -30.34
C ARG A 169 7.65 -0.48 -29.42
N GLY A 170 6.43 -0.07 -29.80
CA GLY A 170 5.56 0.76 -28.99
C GLY A 170 5.07 0.03 -27.74
N ASP A 171 4.82 -1.29 -27.83
CA ASP A 171 4.41 -2.09 -26.68
C ASP A 171 5.54 -2.24 -25.65
N TYR A 172 6.79 -2.40 -26.12
CA TYR A 172 7.98 -2.35 -25.25
C TYR A 172 8.13 -0.98 -24.56
N PHE A 173 7.98 0.10 -25.33
CA PHE A 173 8.08 1.46 -24.78
C PHE A 173 7.00 1.71 -23.71
N MET A 174 5.76 1.28 -23.95
CA MET A 174 4.66 1.41 -22.97
C MET A 174 4.84 0.52 -21.75
N ALA A 175 5.25 -0.75 -21.92
CA ALA A 175 5.55 -1.63 -20.79
C ALA A 175 6.65 -1.05 -19.90
N GLY A 176 7.73 -0.55 -20.52
CA GLY A 176 8.81 0.16 -19.82
C GLY A 176 8.31 1.40 -19.08
N THR A 177 7.59 2.28 -19.78
CA THR A 177 7.03 3.52 -19.19
C THR A 177 6.16 3.21 -17.97
N LEU A 178 5.25 2.24 -18.07
CA LEU A 178 4.37 1.85 -16.97
C LEU A 178 5.12 1.21 -15.81
N ALA A 179 6.18 0.42 -16.06
CA ALA A 179 7.06 -0.09 -15.02
C ALA A 179 7.79 1.03 -14.27
N GLY A 180 8.27 2.04 -15.00
CA GLY A 180 8.91 3.22 -14.40
C GLY A 180 7.95 4.05 -13.55
N LEU A 181 6.74 4.29 -14.05
CA LEU A 181 5.69 4.98 -13.28
C LEU A 181 5.23 4.16 -12.07
N ALA A 182 5.10 2.84 -12.21
CA ALA A 182 4.74 1.95 -11.11
C ALA A 182 5.79 2.01 -9.99
N PHE A 183 7.08 1.95 -10.36
CA PHE A 183 8.19 2.15 -9.43
C PHE A 183 8.15 3.53 -8.75
N ALA A 184 7.89 4.59 -9.50
CA ALA A 184 7.79 5.95 -8.97
C ALA A 184 6.60 6.10 -7.99
N ALA A 185 5.47 5.44 -8.27
CA ALA A 185 4.33 5.42 -7.36
C ALA A 185 4.68 4.63 -6.07
N LYS A 186 5.33 3.48 -6.22
CA LYS A 186 5.79 2.64 -5.10
C LYS A 186 6.92 1.72 -5.55
N TYR A 187 8.01 1.66 -4.80
CA TYR A 187 9.24 0.97 -5.22
C TYR A 187 9.06 -0.49 -5.66
N HIS A 188 8.14 -1.25 -5.03
CA HIS A 188 7.89 -2.64 -5.43
C HIS A 188 7.22 -2.78 -6.82
N GLY A 189 6.70 -1.69 -7.40
CA GLY A 189 6.18 -1.65 -8.77
C GLY A 189 7.23 -2.04 -9.83
N ILE A 190 8.52 -1.98 -9.47
CA ILE A 190 9.63 -2.49 -10.32
C ILE A 190 9.50 -3.98 -10.65
N ALA A 191 8.72 -4.75 -9.86
CA ALA A 191 8.44 -6.15 -10.11
C ALA A 191 7.85 -6.40 -11.52
N LEU A 192 7.23 -5.38 -12.14
CA LEU A 192 6.73 -5.43 -13.51
C LEU A 192 7.83 -5.66 -14.58
N LEU A 193 9.10 -5.43 -14.26
CA LEU A 193 10.19 -5.80 -15.18
C LEU A 193 10.30 -7.32 -15.37
N ALA A 194 9.90 -8.13 -14.40
CA ALA A 194 9.93 -9.59 -14.51
C ALA A 194 8.99 -10.14 -15.62
N PRO A 195 7.68 -9.81 -15.65
CA PRO A 195 6.82 -10.21 -16.76
C PRO A 195 7.27 -9.62 -18.09
N LEU A 196 7.87 -8.43 -18.12
CA LEU A 196 8.42 -7.85 -19.35
C LEU A 196 9.60 -8.66 -19.89
N VAL A 197 10.55 -9.02 -19.04
CA VAL A 197 11.69 -9.87 -19.42
C VAL A 197 11.19 -11.24 -19.87
N LEU A 198 10.24 -11.83 -19.13
CA LEU A 198 9.66 -13.12 -19.48
C LEU A 198 8.96 -13.08 -20.84
N ALA A 199 8.18 -12.03 -21.11
CA ALA A 199 7.52 -11.80 -22.39
C ALA A 199 8.52 -11.61 -23.54
N HIS A 200 9.66 -10.98 -23.28
CA HIS A 200 10.72 -10.81 -24.27
C HIS A 200 11.37 -12.16 -24.64
N VAL A 201 11.64 -13.02 -23.64
CA VAL A 201 12.35 -14.29 -23.87
C VAL A 201 11.44 -15.40 -24.39
N SER A 202 10.13 -15.37 -24.09
CA SER A 202 9.12 -16.34 -24.54
C SER A 202 8.76 -16.20 -26.02
N ARG A 203 9.13 -15.07 -26.63
CA ARG A 203 8.84 -14.75 -28.03
C ARG A 203 9.67 -15.63 -28.98
N SER A 204 9.00 -16.28 -29.93
CA SER A 204 9.63 -17.17 -30.93
C SER A 204 10.39 -16.45 -32.06
N ALA A 205 10.30 -15.12 -32.15
CA ALA A 205 10.95 -14.30 -33.17
C ALA A 205 12.35 -13.82 -32.71
N PRO A 206 13.26 -13.37 -33.61
CA PRO A 206 14.60 -12.93 -33.20
C PRO A 206 14.52 -11.85 -32.11
N ARG A 207 15.19 -12.12 -30.98
CA ARG A 207 15.23 -11.25 -29.80
C ARG A 207 15.90 -9.93 -30.18
N ARG A 208 15.12 -8.85 -30.20
CA ARG A 208 15.62 -7.50 -30.50
C ARG A 208 16.09 -6.86 -29.20
N ALA A 209 17.38 -7.00 -28.88
CA ALA A 209 17.99 -6.34 -27.73
C ALA A 209 17.71 -4.82 -27.71
N ARG A 210 17.58 -4.19 -28.89
CA ARG A 210 17.22 -2.77 -29.03
C ARG A 210 15.82 -2.43 -28.50
N ASP A 211 14.86 -3.36 -28.58
CA ASP A 211 13.49 -3.13 -28.10
C ASP A 211 13.41 -3.30 -26.58
N LEU A 212 14.15 -4.26 -26.03
CA LEU A 212 14.33 -4.37 -24.58
C LEU A 212 15.07 -3.16 -24.02
N ALA A 213 16.14 -2.69 -24.68
CA ALA A 213 16.85 -1.48 -24.30
C ALA A 213 15.95 -0.24 -24.37
N LEU A 214 15.04 -0.16 -25.35
CA LEU A 214 14.03 0.90 -25.42
C LEU A 214 13.08 0.84 -24.20
N ALA A 215 12.62 -0.35 -23.82
CA ALA A 215 11.77 -0.49 -22.64
C ALA A 215 12.49 -0.09 -21.34
N VAL A 216 13.74 -0.53 -21.16
CA VAL A 216 14.55 -0.15 -19.99
C VAL A 216 14.79 1.35 -19.97
N GLY A 217 15.14 1.96 -21.12
CA GLY A 217 15.30 3.41 -21.23
C GLY A 217 14.01 4.17 -20.91
N ALA A 218 12.87 3.71 -21.40
CA ALA A 218 11.56 4.28 -21.09
C ALA A 218 11.19 4.14 -19.61
N CYS A 219 11.51 2.99 -18.99
CA CYS A 219 11.33 2.76 -17.57
C CYS A 219 12.15 3.75 -16.73
N LEU A 220 13.44 3.91 -17.03
CA LEU A 220 14.29 4.86 -16.32
C LEU A 220 13.80 6.30 -16.49
N ALA A 221 13.45 6.70 -17.73
CA ALA A 221 12.94 8.03 -18.00
C ALA A 221 11.63 8.30 -17.26
N ALA A 222 10.68 7.37 -17.29
CA ALA A 222 9.40 7.50 -16.61
C ALA A 222 9.54 7.51 -15.08
N ALA A 223 10.46 6.71 -14.53
CA ALA A 223 10.79 6.73 -13.10
C ALA A 223 11.33 8.10 -12.68
N VAL A 224 12.26 8.68 -13.44
CA VAL A 224 12.82 10.02 -13.15
C VAL A 224 11.77 11.11 -13.31
N VAL A 225 10.89 11.03 -14.32
CA VAL A 225 9.82 12.01 -14.51
C VAL A 225 8.77 11.91 -13.40
N GLY A 226 8.38 10.69 -13.02
CA GLY A 226 7.41 10.46 -11.94
C GLY A 226 7.96 10.71 -10.54
N PHE A 227 9.28 10.58 -10.37
CA PHE A 227 9.98 10.80 -9.11
C PHE A 227 11.31 11.56 -9.32
N PRO A 228 11.26 12.89 -9.56
CA PRO A 228 12.45 13.70 -9.87
C PRO A 228 13.53 13.69 -8.78
N SER A 229 13.13 13.53 -7.52
CA SER A 229 14.04 13.44 -6.36
C SER A 229 15.01 12.27 -6.46
N LEU A 230 14.73 11.24 -7.27
CA LEU A 230 15.67 10.18 -7.59
C LEU A 230 16.99 10.73 -8.15
N VAL A 231 16.94 11.87 -8.87
CA VAL A 231 18.11 12.55 -9.43
C VAL A 231 18.47 13.80 -8.64
N THR A 232 17.50 14.63 -8.25
CA THR A 232 17.80 15.92 -7.60
C THR A 232 18.22 15.78 -6.14
N GLU A 233 17.79 14.71 -5.45
CA GLU A 233 18.04 14.47 -4.02
C GLU A 233 18.49 13.02 -3.76
N SER A 234 19.28 12.45 -4.68
CA SER A 234 19.66 11.03 -4.67
C SER A 234 20.23 10.54 -3.33
N GLY A 235 21.05 11.36 -2.65
CA GLY A 235 21.60 11.03 -1.33
C GLY A 235 20.52 10.84 -0.26
N ARG A 236 19.49 11.70 -0.26
CA ARG A 236 18.35 11.60 0.67
C ARG A 236 17.48 10.40 0.33
N VAL A 237 17.20 10.16 -0.94
CA VAL A 237 16.44 8.99 -1.40
C VAL A 237 17.12 7.70 -0.97
N LEU A 238 18.43 7.57 -1.17
CA LEU A 238 19.19 6.39 -0.76
C LEU A 238 19.18 6.21 0.76
N GLN A 239 19.30 7.30 1.52
CA GLN A 239 19.20 7.27 2.97
C GLN A 239 17.82 6.82 3.44
N ASP A 240 16.74 7.35 2.85
CA ASP A 240 15.38 7.00 3.21
C ASP A 240 15.04 5.54 2.84
N ILE A 241 15.52 5.05 1.69
CA ILE A 241 15.44 3.63 1.31
C ILE A 241 16.19 2.78 2.34
N TYR A 242 17.39 3.18 2.74
CA TYR A 242 18.15 2.41 3.72
C TYR A 242 17.43 2.35 5.08
N LEU A 243 17.03 3.51 5.62
CA LEU A 243 16.44 3.63 6.95
C LEU A 243 15.04 3.02 7.04
N HIS A 244 14.16 3.32 6.08
CA HIS A 244 12.73 3.00 6.19
C HIS A 244 12.32 1.75 5.42
N LEU A 245 13.12 1.31 4.44
CA LEU A 245 12.84 0.10 3.68
C LEU A 245 13.79 -1.03 4.06
N TYR A 246 15.11 -0.85 3.90
CA TYR A 246 16.08 -1.92 4.11
C TYR A 246 16.19 -2.36 5.57
N LEU A 247 16.40 -1.41 6.51
CA LEU A 247 16.53 -1.76 7.93
C LEU A 247 15.25 -2.40 8.47
N ALA A 248 14.07 -1.88 8.10
CA ALA A 248 12.79 -2.49 8.48
C ALA A 248 12.60 -3.89 7.84
N ALA A 249 13.01 -4.06 6.59
CA ALA A 249 12.90 -5.33 5.88
C ALA A 249 13.84 -6.42 6.42
N VAL A 250 14.95 -6.07 7.08
CA VAL A 250 15.88 -7.04 7.68
C VAL A 250 15.67 -7.16 9.19
N GLY A 251 15.40 -6.04 9.87
CA GLY A 251 15.27 -5.95 11.33
C GLY A 251 13.88 -6.25 11.86
N GLY A 252 12.86 -6.25 11.01
CA GLY A 252 11.47 -6.45 11.40
C GLY A 252 10.75 -5.17 11.80
N TYR A 253 9.45 -5.31 12.06
CA TYR A 253 8.56 -4.21 12.41
C TYR A 253 7.57 -4.69 13.47
N ASP A 254 7.27 -3.83 14.45
CA ASP A 254 6.43 -4.19 15.59
C ASP A 254 5.03 -4.64 15.14
N GLY A 255 4.50 -5.68 15.79
CA GLY A 255 3.15 -6.20 15.59
C GLY A 255 2.94 -7.07 14.35
N LEU A 256 3.98 -7.30 13.54
CA LEU A 256 3.89 -8.20 12.39
C LEU A 256 3.81 -9.69 12.79
N ASP A 257 3.23 -10.50 11.91
CA ASP A 257 3.02 -11.95 12.11
C ASP A 257 4.34 -12.69 12.32
N PRO A 258 4.59 -13.28 13.50
CA PRO A 258 5.87 -13.92 13.80
C PRO A 258 6.16 -15.16 12.94
N ALA A 259 5.16 -15.69 12.20
CA ALA A 259 5.37 -16.78 11.26
C ALA A 259 6.13 -16.37 9.99
N GLY A 260 6.33 -15.06 9.77
CA GLY A 260 7.11 -14.51 8.67
C GLY A 260 6.30 -14.23 7.39
N GLY A 261 6.93 -13.52 6.45
CA GLY A 261 6.26 -12.94 5.29
C GLY A 261 5.52 -13.94 4.40
N TYR A 262 6.10 -15.13 4.15
CA TYR A 262 5.45 -16.15 3.32
C TYR A 262 4.12 -16.66 3.91
N VAL A 263 4.11 -16.97 5.20
CA VAL A 263 2.90 -17.43 5.91
C VAL A 263 1.89 -16.30 5.97
N PHE A 264 2.35 -15.08 6.26
CA PHE A 264 1.53 -13.89 6.27
C PHE A 264 0.82 -13.64 4.92
N TYR A 265 1.54 -13.72 3.79
CA TYR A 265 0.92 -13.51 2.48
C TYR A 265 0.00 -14.65 2.07
N ALA A 266 0.28 -15.90 2.46
CA ALA A 266 -0.65 -17.01 2.24
C ALA A 266 -1.98 -16.77 2.98
N ARG A 267 -1.92 -16.34 4.26
CA ARG A 267 -3.10 -15.93 5.04
C ARG A 267 -3.79 -14.71 4.42
N THR A 268 -3.03 -13.72 3.98
CA THR A 268 -3.54 -12.51 3.33
C THR A 268 -4.34 -12.84 2.06
N LEU A 269 -3.87 -13.78 1.23
CA LEU A 269 -4.59 -14.20 0.03
C LEU A 269 -5.89 -14.93 0.39
N VAL A 270 -5.89 -15.76 1.43
CA VAL A 270 -7.12 -16.43 1.91
C VAL A 270 -8.12 -15.41 2.44
N THR A 271 -7.69 -14.47 3.29
CA THR A 271 -8.55 -13.40 3.82
C THR A 271 -9.02 -12.45 2.71
N GLY A 272 -8.12 -12.08 1.79
CA GLY A 272 -8.37 -11.04 0.80
C GLY A 272 -9.20 -11.48 -0.41
N LEU A 273 -9.03 -12.72 -0.86
CA LEU A 273 -9.78 -13.30 -1.99
C LEU A 273 -10.93 -14.21 -1.52
N GLY A 274 -10.79 -14.83 -0.35
CA GLY A 274 -11.58 -16.01 0.02
C GLY A 274 -10.97 -17.28 -0.57
N TRP A 275 -11.10 -18.39 0.16
CA TRP A 275 -10.46 -19.67 -0.21
C TRP A 275 -10.97 -20.24 -1.56
N LEU A 276 -12.25 -20.03 -1.89
CA LEU A 276 -12.83 -20.47 -3.17
C LEU A 276 -12.20 -19.74 -4.37
N LEU A 277 -12.10 -18.42 -4.29
CA LEU A 277 -11.52 -17.59 -5.35
C LEU A 277 -10.01 -17.82 -5.48
N LEU A 278 -9.33 -18.03 -4.36
CA LEU A 278 -7.93 -18.45 -4.38
C LEU A 278 -7.78 -19.82 -5.07
N ALA A 279 -8.64 -20.80 -4.77
CA ALA A 279 -8.61 -22.11 -5.42
C ALA A 279 -8.87 -22.02 -6.93
N ALA A 280 -9.82 -21.18 -7.36
CA ALA A 280 -10.07 -20.92 -8.79
C ALA A 280 -8.86 -20.25 -9.46
N SER A 281 -8.20 -19.31 -8.79
CA SER A 281 -6.98 -18.66 -9.27
C SER A 281 -5.86 -19.69 -9.49
N VAL A 282 -5.64 -20.57 -8.50
CA VAL A 282 -4.65 -21.66 -8.61
C VAL A 282 -5.00 -22.65 -9.72
N ALA A 283 -6.28 -23.01 -9.87
CA ALA A 283 -6.73 -23.86 -10.97
C ALA A 283 -6.43 -23.23 -12.33
N GLY A 284 -6.64 -21.92 -12.46
CA GLY A 284 -6.28 -21.12 -13.64
C GLY A 284 -4.80 -21.23 -13.97
N VAL A 285 -3.94 -20.93 -12.99
CA VAL A 285 -2.48 -21.06 -13.12
C VAL A 285 -2.07 -22.45 -13.61
N VAL A 286 -2.62 -23.50 -13.00
CA VAL A 286 -2.33 -24.90 -13.36
C VAL A 286 -2.78 -25.22 -14.79
N LEU A 287 -3.96 -24.76 -15.20
CA LEU A 287 -4.46 -24.93 -16.56
C LEU A 287 -3.56 -24.23 -17.58
N SER A 288 -3.15 -23.00 -17.28
CA SER A 288 -2.27 -22.18 -18.13
C SER A 288 -0.90 -22.81 -18.32
N ILE A 289 -0.31 -23.35 -17.25
CA ILE A 289 0.97 -24.10 -17.31
C ILE A 289 0.80 -25.37 -18.17
N ARG A 290 -0.26 -26.16 -17.94
CA ARG A 290 -0.53 -27.39 -18.70
C ARG A 290 -0.75 -27.13 -20.19
N ARG A 291 -1.44 -26.04 -20.52
CA ARG A 291 -1.71 -25.61 -21.90
C ARG A 291 -0.52 -24.89 -22.54
N ARG A 292 0.54 -24.61 -21.77
CA ARG A 292 1.70 -23.80 -22.19
C ARG A 292 1.27 -22.44 -22.75
N ASP A 293 0.27 -21.82 -22.13
CA ASP A 293 -0.14 -20.47 -22.50
C ASP A 293 0.86 -19.46 -21.96
N TRP A 294 1.83 -19.09 -22.79
CA TRP A 294 2.85 -18.10 -22.46
C TRP A 294 2.28 -16.73 -22.12
N SER A 295 1.09 -16.38 -22.62
CA SER A 295 0.45 -15.10 -22.27
C SER A 295 0.06 -15.09 -20.79
N SER A 296 -0.60 -16.15 -20.33
CA SER A 296 -0.94 -16.31 -18.92
C SER A 296 0.31 -16.53 -18.05
N ILE A 297 1.31 -17.31 -18.49
CA ILE A 297 2.55 -17.48 -17.72
C ILE A 297 3.26 -16.13 -17.47
N VAL A 298 3.21 -15.21 -18.44
CA VAL A 298 3.67 -13.82 -18.24
C VAL A 298 2.83 -13.11 -17.17
N VAL A 299 1.51 -13.21 -17.20
CA VAL A 299 0.61 -12.65 -16.18
C VAL A 299 0.94 -13.19 -14.79
N VAL A 300 1.11 -14.51 -14.64
CA VAL A 300 1.44 -15.21 -13.38
C VAL A 300 2.82 -14.85 -12.84
N SER A 301 3.76 -14.43 -13.69
CA SER A 301 5.10 -14.08 -13.22
C SER A 301 5.13 -12.87 -12.28
N LEU A 302 4.18 -11.93 -12.39
CA LEU A 302 4.07 -10.80 -11.46
C LEU A 302 3.71 -11.25 -10.02
N PRO A 303 2.58 -11.94 -9.77
CA PRO A 303 2.25 -12.42 -8.44
C PRO A 303 3.33 -13.36 -7.90
N ALA A 304 3.94 -14.21 -8.74
CA ALA A 304 5.01 -15.10 -8.33
C ALA A 304 6.25 -14.35 -7.82
N VAL A 305 6.72 -13.32 -8.55
CA VAL A 305 7.88 -12.52 -8.14
C VAL A 305 7.57 -11.67 -6.90
N LEU A 306 6.37 -11.09 -6.82
CA LEU A 306 5.96 -10.34 -5.63
C LEU A 306 5.93 -11.24 -4.39
N LEU A 307 5.33 -12.42 -4.47
CA LEU A 307 5.31 -13.38 -3.36
C LEU A 307 6.71 -13.84 -2.96
N ALA A 308 7.58 -14.14 -3.93
CA ALA A 308 8.94 -14.58 -3.68
C ALA A 308 9.78 -13.48 -2.99
N VAL A 309 9.70 -12.24 -3.47
CA VAL A 309 10.51 -11.13 -2.93
C VAL A 309 9.95 -10.64 -1.60
N LEU A 310 8.65 -10.34 -1.55
CA LEU A 310 8.01 -9.77 -0.37
C LEU A 310 7.93 -10.80 0.78
N GLY A 311 7.69 -12.07 0.47
CA GLY A 311 7.61 -13.13 1.48
C GLY A 311 8.94 -13.39 2.19
N ALA A 312 10.06 -13.06 1.55
CA ALA A 312 11.39 -13.15 2.14
C ALA A 312 11.75 -11.98 3.08
N GLN A 313 10.95 -10.91 3.12
CA GLN A 313 11.23 -9.73 3.95
C GLN A 313 10.67 -9.90 5.37
N GLN A 314 11.19 -9.11 6.31
CA GLN A 314 10.66 -8.93 7.67
C GLN A 314 9.69 -7.73 7.78
N LEU A 315 9.45 -7.02 6.67
CA LEU A 315 8.47 -5.97 6.55
C LEU A 315 7.40 -6.38 5.53
N TYR A 316 6.22 -6.73 6.01
CA TYR A 316 5.11 -7.18 5.18
C TYR A 316 3.80 -6.59 5.68
N PHE A 317 3.02 -6.06 4.75
CA PHE A 317 1.66 -5.57 4.96
C PHE A 317 0.78 -6.10 3.84
N ALA A 318 -0.50 -6.33 4.10
CA ALA A 318 -1.40 -6.92 3.12
C ALA A 318 -1.44 -6.11 1.80
N ARG A 319 -1.43 -4.77 1.92
CA ARG A 319 -1.46 -3.83 0.80
C ARG A 319 -0.29 -3.96 -0.19
N PHE A 320 0.86 -4.48 0.25
CA PHE A 320 2.02 -4.66 -0.66
C PHE A 320 1.76 -5.71 -1.74
N LEU A 321 0.79 -6.59 -1.53
CA LEU A 321 0.44 -7.63 -2.48
C LEU A 321 -0.68 -7.21 -3.46
N LEU A 322 -1.29 -6.02 -3.32
CA LEU A 322 -2.39 -5.59 -4.22
C LEU A 322 -2.08 -5.72 -5.72
N PRO A 323 -0.87 -5.37 -6.23
CA PRO A 323 -0.57 -5.51 -7.66
C PRO A 323 -0.64 -6.94 -8.18
N ALA A 324 -0.56 -7.95 -7.31
CA ALA A 324 -0.70 -9.36 -7.65
C ALA A 324 -2.16 -9.75 -7.95
N LEU A 325 -3.13 -9.09 -7.32
CA LEU A 325 -4.53 -9.54 -7.31
C LEU A 325 -5.17 -9.52 -8.70
N PRO A 326 -5.10 -8.45 -9.52
CA PRO A 326 -5.69 -8.45 -10.84
C PRO A 326 -5.20 -9.60 -11.72
N ALA A 327 -3.91 -9.96 -11.64
CA ALA A 327 -3.34 -11.11 -12.33
C ALA A 327 -3.95 -12.44 -11.86
N LEU A 328 -4.07 -12.65 -10.54
CA LEU A 328 -4.70 -13.84 -9.97
C LEU A 328 -6.18 -13.97 -10.37
N LEU A 329 -6.90 -12.86 -10.41
CA LEU A 329 -8.32 -12.82 -10.81
C LEU A 329 -8.52 -13.14 -12.29
N VAL A 330 -7.57 -12.75 -13.16
CA VAL A 330 -7.55 -13.18 -14.56
C VAL A 330 -7.36 -14.70 -14.66
N GLU A 331 -6.49 -15.29 -13.85
CA GLU A 331 -6.33 -16.75 -13.80
C GLU A 331 -7.59 -17.46 -13.31
N ALA A 332 -8.26 -16.92 -12.28
CA ALA A 332 -9.55 -17.44 -11.84
C ALA A 332 -10.60 -17.37 -12.96
N ALA A 333 -10.66 -16.26 -13.69
CA ALA A 333 -11.55 -16.10 -14.82
C ALA A 333 -11.27 -17.10 -15.94
N LEU A 334 -9.99 -17.40 -16.24
CA LEU A 334 -9.61 -18.43 -17.21
C LEU A 334 -10.09 -19.82 -16.81
N ALA A 335 -10.02 -20.17 -15.52
CA ALA A 335 -10.55 -21.44 -15.03
C ALA A 335 -12.09 -21.50 -15.17
N LEU A 336 -12.78 -20.45 -14.75
CA LEU A 336 -14.24 -20.35 -14.79
C LEU A 336 -14.80 -20.30 -16.22
N GLU A 337 -14.06 -19.71 -17.16
CA GLU A 337 -14.44 -19.65 -18.57
C GLU A 337 -14.59 -21.04 -19.17
N THR A 338 -13.78 -22.03 -18.74
CA THR A 338 -13.92 -23.41 -19.24
C THR A 338 -15.30 -24.02 -19.00
N LEU A 339 -16.00 -23.57 -17.94
CA LEU A 339 -17.39 -23.95 -17.67
C LEU A 339 -18.37 -23.03 -18.40
N ALA A 340 -18.12 -21.72 -18.40
CA ALA A 340 -18.97 -20.72 -19.04
C ALA A 340 -19.07 -20.91 -20.56
N GLY A 341 -18.00 -21.38 -21.20
CA GLY A 341 -17.94 -21.66 -22.63
C GLY A 341 -18.90 -22.76 -23.07
N VAL A 342 -19.13 -23.75 -22.20
CA VAL A 342 -20.05 -24.87 -22.47
C VAL A 342 -21.45 -24.58 -21.94
N ARG A 343 -21.54 -23.98 -20.75
CA ARG A 343 -22.80 -23.68 -20.05
C ARG A 343 -22.71 -22.28 -19.42
N PRO A 344 -23.12 -21.22 -20.14
CA PRO A 344 -22.99 -19.84 -19.67
C PRO A 344 -23.60 -19.57 -18.30
N ALA A 345 -24.80 -20.12 -18.05
CA ALA A 345 -25.48 -19.99 -16.75
C ALA A 345 -24.69 -20.67 -15.61
N ALA A 346 -24.09 -21.84 -15.86
CA ALA A 346 -23.27 -22.53 -14.87
C ALA A 346 -21.95 -21.80 -14.61
N GLY A 347 -21.34 -21.22 -15.64
CA GLY A 347 -20.14 -20.38 -15.49
C GLY A 347 -20.41 -19.12 -14.66
N LEU A 348 -21.53 -18.43 -14.92
CA LEU A 348 -21.95 -17.28 -14.11
C LEU A 348 -22.23 -17.70 -12.66
N ALA A 349 -22.98 -18.80 -12.45
CA ALA A 349 -23.25 -19.32 -11.12
C ALA A 349 -21.97 -19.68 -10.37
N ALA A 350 -20.99 -20.29 -11.05
CA ALA A 350 -19.68 -20.60 -10.47
C ALA A 350 -18.90 -19.32 -10.12
N ALA A 351 -18.88 -18.31 -11.00
CA ALA A 351 -18.23 -17.03 -10.70
C ALA A 351 -18.85 -16.33 -9.49
N LEU A 352 -20.18 -16.33 -9.39
CA LEU A 352 -20.90 -15.79 -8.23
C LEU A 352 -20.61 -16.59 -6.97
N LEU A 353 -20.66 -17.93 -7.03
CA LEU A 353 -20.38 -18.81 -5.89
C LEU A 353 -18.95 -18.62 -5.37
N VAL A 354 -17.98 -18.56 -6.27
CA VAL A 354 -16.56 -18.41 -5.96
C VAL A 354 -16.25 -17.01 -5.42
N GLY A 355 -16.89 -15.97 -5.97
CA GLY A 355 -16.74 -14.59 -5.51
C GLY A 355 -17.59 -14.22 -4.29
N ALA A 356 -18.61 -15.01 -3.95
CA ALA A 356 -19.57 -14.69 -2.88
C ALA A 356 -18.92 -14.43 -1.51
N PRO A 357 -17.95 -15.23 -1.02
CA PRO A 357 -17.30 -14.94 0.26
C PRO A 357 -16.63 -13.56 0.27
N SER A 358 -15.90 -13.23 -0.79
CA SER A 358 -15.22 -11.93 -0.93
C SER A 358 -16.21 -10.76 -1.03
N LEU A 359 -17.34 -10.96 -1.72
CA LEU A 359 -18.42 -9.98 -1.77
C LEU A 359 -19.05 -9.77 -0.39
N VAL A 360 -19.32 -10.85 0.36
CA VAL A 360 -19.87 -10.76 1.73
C VAL A 360 -18.92 -9.97 2.64
N ASP A 361 -17.62 -10.24 2.57
CA ASP A 361 -16.62 -9.53 3.36
C ASP A 361 -16.49 -8.06 2.93
N THR A 362 -16.57 -7.76 1.63
CA THR A 362 -16.66 -6.38 1.12
C THR A 362 -17.85 -5.64 1.72
N LEU A 363 -19.05 -6.23 1.68
CA LEU A 363 -20.27 -5.60 2.20
C LEU A 363 -20.20 -5.41 3.72
N ARG A 364 -19.67 -6.40 4.45
CA ARG A 364 -19.46 -6.28 5.91
C ARG A 364 -18.50 -5.15 6.24
N PHE A 365 -17.39 -5.06 5.51
CA PHE A 365 -16.41 -3.99 5.68
C PHE A 365 -17.03 -2.61 5.45
N ASP A 366 -17.79 -2.42 4.37
CA ASP A 366 -18.46 -1.14 4.08
C ASP A 366 -19.51 -0.80 5.16
N VAL A 367 -20.27 -1.79 5.63
CA VAL A 367 -21.20 -1.61 6.75
C VAL A 367 -20.46 -1.20 8.02
N LEU A 368 -19.32 -1.81 8.34
CA LEU A 368 -18.50 -1.43 9.49
C LEU A 368 -17.99 0.00 9.35
N LEU A 369 -17.51 0.41 8.18
CA LEU A 369 -17.05 1.79 7.95
C LEU A 369 -18.15 2.84 8.11
N SER A 370 -19.43 2.46 7.94
CA SER A 370 -20.56 3.35 8.19
C SER A 370 -20.87 3.57 9.69
N ARG A 371 -20.26 2.78 10.58
CA ARG A 371 -20.46 2.86 12.03
C ARG A 371 -19.43 3.78 12.67
N GLU A 372 -19.83 4.39 13.77
CA GLU A 372 -18.94 5.25 14.55
C GLU A 372 -17.82 4.43 15.21
N ASP A 373 -16.58 4.84 14.96
CA ASP A 373 -15.36 4.22 15.45
C ASP A 373 -15.23 4.33 16.98
N THR A 374 -14.69 3.30 17.64
CA THR A 374 -14.46 3.29 19.09
C THR A 374 -13.56 4.43 19.57
N ARG A 375 -12.61 4.89 18.75
CA ARG A 375 -11.77 6.08 19.03
C ARG A 375 -12.62 7.34 19.08
N THR A 376 -13.59 7.48 18.18
CA THR A 376 -14.51 8.63 18.19
C THR A 376 -15.46 8.57 19.39
N LEU A 377 -16.01 7.39 19.69
CA LEU A 377 -16.83 7.18 20.89
C LEU A 377 -16.07 7.52 22.18
N ALA A 378 -14.85 7.02 22.31
CA ALA A 378 -14.00 7.29 23.46
C ALA A 378 -13.67 8.78 23.59
N ARG A 379 -13.36 9.45 22.48
CA ARG A 379 -13.18 10.92 22.47
C ARG A 379 -14.42 11.63 23.00
N SER A 380 -15.59 11.37 22.43
CA SER A 380 -16.85 12.02 22.80
C SER A 380 -17.18 11.81 24.28
N TRP A 381 -16.95 10.59 24.78
CA TRP A 381 -17.13 10.27 26.20
C TRP A 381 -16.12 11.02 27.07
N ILE A 382 -14.83 11.03 26.72
CA ILE A 382 -13.78 11.76 27.45
C ILE A 382 -14.13 13.25 27.53
N GLU A 383 -14.52 13.84 26.40
CA GLU A 383 -14.86 15.27 26.31
C GLU A 383 -16.09 15.63 27.16
N SER A 384 -17.03 14.70 27.35
CA SER A 384 -18.27 14.92 28.09
C SER A 384 -18.20 14.56 29.58
N ASN A 385 -17.32 13.62 29.97
CA ASN A 385 -17.36 13.02 31.31
C ASN A 385 -16.13 13.34 32.18
N LEU A 386 -14.96 13.58 31.58
CA LEU A 386 -13.77 13.88 32.39
C LEU A 386 -13.75 15.35 32.85
N PRO A 387 -13.17 15.68 34.01
CA PRO A 387 -13.06 17.07 34.45
C PRO A 387 -12.35 17.96 33.42
N PRO A 388 -12.73 19.25 33.28
CA PRO A 388 -12.14 20.16 32.28
C PRO A 388 -10.63 20.39 32.39
N LEU A 389 -10.03 20.17 33.57
CA LEU A 389 -8.59 20.38 33.84
C LEU A 389 -7.83 19.06 34.10
N ALA A 390 -8.49 17.91 33.95
CA ALA A 390 -7.84 16.62 34.16
C ALA A 390 -6.69 16.43 33.16
N ILE A 391 -5.59 15.85 33.64
CA ILE A 391 -4.45 15.49 32.80
C ILE A 391 -4.63 14.06 32.31
N VAL A 392 -4.66 13.88 30.98
CA VAL A 392 -4.97 12.60 30.33
C VAL A 392 -3.80 12.18 29.45
N ALA A 393 -3.27 10.97 29.66
CA ALA A 393 -2.30 10.35 28.77
C ALA A 393 -3.01 9.44 27.75
N VAL A 394 -2.64 9.55 26.47
CA VAL A 394 -3.32 8.83 25.37
C VAL A 394 -2.36 8.48 24.25
N ASP A 395 -2.58 7.34 23.59
CA ASP A 395 -1.87 7.01 22.36
C ASP A 395 -2.21 8.00 21.22
N SER A 396 -1.23 8.37 20.42
CA SER A 396 -1.45 9.23 19.24
C SER A 396 -2.36 8.57 18.20
N ALA A 397 -3.08 9.39 17.43
CA ALA A 397 -3.80 8.89 16.26
C ALA A 397 -2.81 8.34 15.22
N PRO A 398 -3.13 7.22 14.53
CA PRO A 398 -4.41 6.52 14.53
C PRO A 398 -4.58 5.48 15.65
N LEU A 399 -3.61 5.28 16.54
CA LEU A 399 -3.65 4.20 17.54
C LEU A 399 -4.66 4.47 18.66
N GLY A 400 -4.79 5.72 19.11
CA GLY A 400 -5.76 6.16 20.13
C GLY A 400 -6.76 7.21 19.64
N PRO A 401 -7.67 7.67 20.53
CA PRO A 401 -8.61 8.73 20.19
C PRO A 401 -7.92 10.07 19.94
N SER A 402 -8.34 10.77 18.89
CA SER A 402 -7.82 12.10 18.55
C SER A 402 -8.45 13.15 19.47
N LEU A 403 -7.80 13.45 20.60
CA LEU A 403 -8.23 14.51 21.52
C LEU A 403 -7.68 15.86 21.03
N SER A 404 -8.54 16.88 20.96
CA SER A 404 -8.13 18.22 20.51
C SER A 404 -7.41 19.00 21.60
N SER A 405 -6.40 19.78 21.21
CA SER A 405 -5.75 20.77 22.09
C SER A 405 -6.64 21.97 22.43
N GLN A 406 -7.83 22.08 21.81
CA GLN A 406 -8.81 23.13 22.08
C GLN A 406 -9.70 22.82 23.30
N SER A 407 -9.66 21.58 23.80
CA SER A 407 -10.26 21.26 25.09
C SER A 407 -9.41 21.90 26.21
N SER A 408 -10.04 22.38 27.29
CA SER A 408 -9.34 22.94 28.45
C SER A 408 -8.44 21.92 29.19
N ARG A 409 -8.43 20.66 28.74
CA ARG A 409 -7.71 19.53 29.34
C ARG A 409 -6.27 19.50 28.86
N GLN A 410 -5.37 19.11 29.76
CA GLN A 410 -3.98 18.88 29.41
C GLN A 410 -3.83 17.45 28.91
N VAL A 411 -3.62 17.28 27.61
CA VAL A 411 -3.48 15.96 27.00
C VAL A 411 -2.00 15.65 26.77
N LEU A 412 -1.50 14.62 27.43
CA LEU A 412 -0.19 14.04 27.16
C LEU A 412 -0.35 12.99 26.05
N VAL A 413 -0.09 13.40 24.81
CA VAL A 413 -0.15 12.50 23.66
C VAL A 413 1.16 11.73 23.55
N ALA A 414 1.08 10.40 23.58
CA ALA A 414 2.20 9.52 23.25
C ALA A 414 2.42 9.53 21.73
N ASN A 415 3.23 10.49 21.30
CA ASN A 415 3.68 10.68 19.93
C ASN A 415 5.20 10.48 19.92
N GLU A 416 5.72 9.62 19.05
CA GLU A 416 7.13 9.16 19.00
C GLU A 416 7.60 8.28 20.18
N TRP A 417 6.73 8.04 21.16
CA TRP A 417 6.91 7.09 22.25
C TRP A 417 5.59 6.35 22.50
N SER A 418 5.60 5.30 23.31
CA SER A 418 4.41 4.49 23.62
C SER A 418 4.01 4.65 25.09
N LEU A 419 2.72 4.53 25.41
CA LEU A 419 2.26 4.70 26.79
C LEU A 419 3.00 3.82 27.81
N PHE A 420 3.45 2.64 27.40
CA PHE A 420 4.20 1.69 28.23
C PHE A 420 5.70 2.01 28.38
N ASP A 421 6.21 3.09 27.77
CA ASP A 421 7.58 3.57 28.02
C ASP A 421 7.69 4.29 29.38
N LEU A 422 6.56 4.60 30.02
CA LEU A 422 6.45 5.16 31.36
C LEU A 422 5.71 4.20 32.29
N THR A 423 6.00 4.26 33.58
CA THR A 423 5.26 3.52 34.60
C THR A 423 4.01 4.29 35.05
N ALA A 424 3.06 3.59 35.69
CA ALA A 424 1.93 4.26 36.33
C ALA A 424 2.38 5.28 37.40
N ASP A 425 3.50 5.03 38.10
CA ASP A 425 4.08 5.99 39.03
C ASP A 425 4.67 7.23 38.35
N ASP A 426 5.29 7.08 37.18
CA ASP A 426 5.75 8.22 36.38
C ASP A 426 4.58 9.09 35.94
N TYR A 427 3.46 8.47 35.55
CA TYR A 427 2.23 9.18 35.23
C TYR A 427 1.67 9.94 36.43
N ARG A 428 1.57 9.29 37.61
CA ARG A 428 1.14 9.95 38.85
C ARG A 428 2.06 11.13 39.21
N ALA A 429 3.38 10.97 39.07
CA ALA A 429 4.35 12.02 39.35
C ALA A 429 4.20 13.25 38.42
N ARG A 430 3.65 13.05 37.22
CA ARG A 430 3.31 14.12 36.26
C ARG A 430 1.91 14.69 36.46
N GLY A 431 1.18 14.24 37.48
CA GLY A 431 -0.21 14.65 37.73
C GLY A 431 -1.21 14.07 36.74
N VAL A 432 -0.83 13.04 35.97
CA VAL A 432 -1.76 12.33 35.07
C VAL A 432 -2.78 11.60 35.93
N GLU A 433 -4.06 11.85 35.67
CA GLU A 433 -5.17 11.20 36.36
C GLU A 433 -5.72 10.03 35.54
N TYR A 434 -5.68 10.14 34.20
CA TYR A 434 -6.27 9.16 33.30
C TYR A 434 -5.28 8.68 32.25
N VAL A 435 -5.27 7.37 32.01
CA VAL A 435 -4.52 6.71 30.93
C VAL A 435 -5.52 6.05 30.00
N VAL A 436 -5.48 6.40 28.71
CA VAL A 436 -6.37 5.89 27.68
C VAL A 436 -5.61 4.87 26.84
N ALA A 437 -5.80 3.59 27.15
CA ALA A 437 -5.11 2.49 26.50
C ALA A 437 -5.90 1.99 25.28
N SER A 438 -5.18 1.65 24.22
CA SER A 438 -5.71 1.06 22.99
C SER A 438 -5.25 -0.38 22.81
N SER A 439 -6.14 -1.27 22.36
CA SER A 439 -5.73 -2.62 21.98
C SER A 439 -4.73 -2.63 20.81
N PHE A 440 -4.75 -1.61 19.95
CA PHE A 440 -3.75 -1.45 18.88
C PHE A 440 -2.35 -1.08 19.37
N THR A 441 -2.17 -0.77 20.67
CA THR A 441 -0.84 -0.61 21.28
C THR A 441 -0.56 -1.72 22.28
N SER A 442 -1.58 -2.19 23.01
CA SER A 442 -1.46 -3.26 23.99
C SER A 442 -1.41 -4.67 23.39
N GLU A 443 -1.69 -4.85 22.10
CA GLU A 443 -1.56 -6.16 21.42
C GLU A 443 -0.42 -6.19 20.39
N VAL A 444 0.14 -5.02 20.04
CA VAL A 444 1.29 -4.91 19.14
C VAL A 444 2.54 -5.40 19.86
N ARG A 445 2.96 -6.61 19.51
CA ARG A 445 4.21 -7.21 19.98
C ARG A 445 5.42 -6.39 19.50
N ALA A 446 6.29 -6.00 20.40
CA ALA A 446 7.55 -5.34 20.03
C ALA A 446 8.59 -6.37 19.54
N VAL A 447 9.37 -5.99 18.53
CA VAL A 447 10.50 -6.79 18.03
C VAL A 447 11.62 -6.85 19.06
N ASP A 448 11.92 -5.72 19.71
CA ASP A 448 12.93 -5.64 20.77
C ASP A 448 12.42 -6.34 22.06
N PRO A 449 13.12 -7.38 22.57
CA PRO A 449 12.65 -8.14 23.74
C PRO A 449 12.53 -7.30 25.02
N THR A 450 13.39 -6.30 25.18
CA THR A 450 13.37 -5.42 26.37
C THR A 450 12.16 -4.50 26.34
N ARG A 451 11.82 -3.99 25.15
CA ARG A 451 10.62 -3.19 24.92
C ARG A 451 9.36 -4.04 25.06
N GLU A 452 9.37 -5.27 24.56
CA GLU A 452 8.24 -6.20 24.71
C GLU A 452 8.00 -6.55 26.20
N ALA A 453 9.06 -6.82 26.97
CA ALA A 453 8.94 -7.05 28.40
C ALA A 453 8.34 -5.84 29.13
N ARG A 454 8.76 -4.61 28.79
CA ARG A 454 8.19 -3.36 29.31
C ARG A 454 6.71 -3.22 28.98
N ARG A 455 6.34 -3.46 27.72
CA ARG A 455 4.96 -3.45 27.24
C ARG A 455 4.08 -4.41 28.05
N GLN A 456 4.50 -5.66 28.18
CA GLN A 456 3.78 -6.68 28.95
C GLN A 456 3.64 -6.30 30.43
N ALA A 457 4.71 -5.83 31.05
CA ALA A 457 4.70 -5.42 32.45
C ALA A 457 3.73 -4.25 32.70
N PHE A 458 3.73 -3.24 31.83
CA PHE A 458 2.85 -2.07 31.94
C PHE A 458 1.37 -2.47 31.88
N TYR A 459 0.95 -3.19 30.83
CA TYR A 459 -0.46 -3.56 30.68
C TYR A 459 -0.93 -4.62 31.69
N ALA A 460 -0.03 -5.45 32.24
CA ALA A 460 -0.34 -6.36 33.34
C ALA A 460 -0.43 -5.66 34.72
N ALA A 461 0.19 -4.50 34.88
CA ALA A 461 0.11 -3.69 36.11
C ALA A 461 -1.13 -2.79 36.12
N LEU A 462 -1.53 -2.25 34.96
CA LEU A 462 -2.56 -1.23 34.85
C LEU A 462 -3.90 -1.57 35.55
N PRO A 463 -4.46 -2.80 35.44
CA PRO A 463 -5.70 -3.16 36.16
C PRO A 463 -5.57 -3.23 37.70
N ARG A 464 -4.34 -3.35 38.23
CA ARG A 464 -4.06 -3.34 39.68
C ARG A 464 -3.83 -1.93 40.21
N GLU A 465 -3.39 -1.04 39.34
CA GLU A 465 -2.93 0.30 39.67
C GLU A 465 -3.92 1.42 39.29
N ALA A 466 -4.98 1.04 38.58
CA ALA A 466 -6.00 1.93 38.06
C ALA A 466 -7.36 1.24 38.05
N SER A 467 -8.42 2.03 38.07
CA SER A 467 -9.80 1.56 37.89
C SER A 467 -10.29 1.89 36.48
N VAL A 468 -10.99 0.94 35.85
CA VAL A 468 -11.62 1.18 34.54
C VAL A 468 -12.82 2.10 34.74
N THR A 469 -12.80 3.26 34.08
CA THR A 469 -13.91 4.23 34.13
C THR A 469 -14.83 4.12 32.92
N ALA A 470 -14.27 3.77 31.76
CA ALA A 470 -15.04 3.49 30.55
C ALA A 470 -14.29 2.51 29.65
N GLN A 471 -15.05 1.76 28.86
CA GLN A 471 -14.50 0.84 27.87
C GLN A 471 -15.38 0.84 26.61
N PHE A 472 -14.73 0.90 25.45
CA PHE A 472 -15.36 0.93 24.13
C PHE A 472 -14.80 -0.22 23.32
N ARG A 473 -15.62 -1.25 23.07
CA ARG A 473 -15.22 -2.43 22.30
C ARG A 473 -15.82 -2.36 20.89
N PRO A 474 -15.10 -2.85 19.87
CA PRO A 474 -15.62 -2.91 18.51
C PRO A 474 -16.42 -4.20 18.24
N TYR A 475 -16.60 -5.07 19.23
CA TYR A 475 -17.27 -6.39 19.14
C TYR A 475 -18.12 -6.65 20.40
N PRO A 476 -19.10 -7.58 20.34
CA PRO A 476 -19.91 -7.97 21.50
C PRO A 476 -19.19 -8.97 22.40
N GLY A 477 -19.57 -9.00 23.69
CA GLY A 477 -19.03 -9.94 24.66
C GLY A 477 -17.60 -9.65 25.11
N ASP A 478 -16.95 -10.63 25.74
CA ASP A 478 -15.66 -10.48 26.41
C ASP A 478 -14.46 -11.04 25.65
N GLN A 479 -14.67 -11.82 24.60
CA GLN A 479 -13.59 -12.45 23.84
C GLN A 479 -13.18 -11.57 22.66
N PRO A 480 -11.96 -11.02 22.63
CA PRO A 480 -11.49 -10.22 21.50
C PRO A 480 -11.27 -11.09 20.25
N PRO A 481 -11.60 -10.58 19.04
CA PRO A 481 -11.20 -11.22 17.80
C PRO A 481 -9.68 -11.17 17.66
N PRO A 482 -9.06 -12.08 16.87
CA PRO A 482 -7.62 -12.08 16.67
C PRO A 482 -7.11 -10.75 16.07
N PHE A 483 -6.14 -10.13 16.74
CA PHE A 483 -5.48 -8.94 16.24
C PHE A 483 -4.54 -9.25 15.07
N VAL A 484 -4.62 -8.40 14.05
CA VAL A 484 -3.69 -8.37 12.91
C VAL A 484 -3.31 -6.92 12.67
N TYR A 485 -2.03 -6.64 12.45
CA TYR A 485 -1.53 -5.26 12.36
C TYR A 485 -2.25 -4.40 11.31
N ASP A 486 -2.66 -5.00 10.17
CA ASP A 486 -3.42 -4.30 9.12
C ASP A 486 -4.79 -3.76 9.60
N GLN A 487 -5.28 -4.15 10.78
CA GLN A 487 -6.49 -3.60 11.41
C GLN A 487 -6.34 -2.15 11.90
N ILE A 488 -5.11 -1.65 12.08
CA ILE A 488 -4.85 -0.32 12.68
C ILE A 488 -5.56 0.82 11.93
N TYR A 489 -5.68 0.69 10.62
CA TYR A 489 -6.28 1.70 9.75
C TYR A 489 -7.80 1.50 9.60
N ALA A 490 -8.23 0.25 9.41
CA ALA A 490 -9.63 -0.16 9.31
C ALA A 490 -9.73 -1.68 9.50
N PRO A 491 -10.94 -2.24 9.73
CA PRO A 491 -11.14 -3.68 9.85
C PRO A 491 -10.43 -4.48 8.74
N PHE A 492 -9.91 -5.65 9.08
CA PHE A 492 -9.13 -6.49 8.16
C PHE A 492 -9.60 -7.95 8.14
N ASN A 493 -9.75 -8.57 9.31
CA ASN A 493 -10.23 -9.93 9.52
C ASN A 493 -11.38 -9.93 10.55
N ALA A 494 -12.01 -11.10 10.73
CA ALA A 494 -13.12 -11.29 11.69
C ALA A 494 -14.26 -10.27 11.51
N LEU A 495 -14.56 -9.90 10.25
CA LEU A 495 -15.56 -8.88 9.92
C LEU A 495 -16.98 -9.25 10.36
N ASP A 496 -17.25 -10.54 10.56
CA ASP A 496 -18.48 -11.09 11.08
C ASP A 496 -18.62 -10.97 12.61
N GLN A 497 -17.52 -10.71 13.31
CA GLN A 497 -17.47 -10.58 14.78
C GLN A 497 -17.46 -9.12 15.26
N LEU A 498 -17.26 -8.17 14.35
CA LEU A 498 -17.22 -6.75 14.65
C LEU A 498 -18.60 -6.10 14.53
N GLU A 499 -18.89 -5.13 15.40
CA GLU A 499 -20.06 -4.25 15.33
C GLU A 499 -19.72 -2.87 14.75
N ARG A 500 -18.44 -2.46 14.83
CA ARG A 500 -17.95 -1.14 14.43
C ARG A 500 -16.42 -1.17 14.22
N PRO A 501 -15.81 -0.12 13.64
CA PRO A 501 -14.36 -0.07 13.47
C PRO A 501 -13.66 0.43 14.73
N GLY A 502 -12.33 0.28 14.73
CA GLY A 502 -11.43 0.76 15.76
C GLY A 502 -10.99 -0.32 16.76
N PRO A 503 -10.03 0.01 17.65
CA PRO A 503 -9.55 -0.87 18.71
C PRO A 503 -10.52 -0.97 19.88
N THR A 504 -10.26 -1.87 20.82
CA THR A 504 -10.80 -1.71 22.17
C THR A 504 -10.08 -0.54 22.85
N ILE A 505 -10.82 0.51 23.22
CA ILE A 505 -10.30 1.63 24.02
C ILE A 505 -10.75 1.46 25.45
N THR A 506 -9.80 1.50 26.40
CA THR A 506 -10.10 1.47 27.83
C THR A 506 -9.55 2.72 28.51
N VAL A 507 -10.44 3.45 29.18
CA VAL A 507 -10.08 4.64 29.97
C VAL A 507 -9.87 4.21 31.41
N TYR A 508 -8.61 4.28 31.85
CA TYR A 508 -8.20 3.99 33.21
C TYR A 508 -8.05 5.26 34.02
N ARG A 509 -8.57 5.28 35.24
CA ARG A 509 -8.27 6.31 36.25
C ARG A 509 -7.24 5.76 37.21
N LEU A 510 -6.07 6.40 37.31
CA LEU A 510 -4.99 5.97 38.19
C LEU A 510 -5.43 6.08 39.65
N ASN A 511 -5.14 5.05 40.44
CA ASN A 511 -5.41 5.07 41.88
C ASN A 511 -4.52 6.12 42.55
N ALA A 512 -5.06 6.84 43.54
CA ALA A 512 -4.28 7.77 44.36
C ALA A 512 -3.19 7.01 45.13
N ARG A 513 -2.02 7.64 45.31
CA ARG A 513 -0.97 7.04 46.15
C ARG A 513 -1.47 6.94 47.59
N PRO A 514 -1.30 5.79 48.27
CA PRO A 514 -1.53 5.70 49.71
C PRO A 514 -0.73 6.79 50.43
N GLY A 515 -1.40 7.68 51.16
CA GLY A 515 -0.76 8.76 51.94
C GLY A 515 -0.69 10.15 51.29
N THR A 516 -1.33 10.37 50.15
CA THR A 516 -1.53 11.74 49.62
C THR A 516 -2.91 12.23 50.07
N PRO A 517 -3.03 13.22 50.98
CA PRO A 517 -4.33 13.72 51.40
C PRO A 517 -5.06 14.42 50.22
N PRO A 518 -6.41 14.45 50.25
CA PRO A 518 -7.24 14.91 49.13
C PRO A 518 -7.05 16.38 48.77
#